data_AF-A0A6S6TF48-F1
#
_entry.id   AF-A0A6S6TF48-F1
#
_cell.length_a   1.000
_cell.length_b   1.000
_cell.length_c   1.000
_cell.angle_alpha   90.00
_cell.angle_beta   90.00
_cell.angle_gamma   90.00
#
_symmetry.space_group_name_H-M   'P 1'
#
loop_
_entity.id
_entity.type
_entity.pdbx_description
1 polymer ?
#
loop_
_entity_poly.entity_id
_entity_poly.type
_entity_poly.pdbx_seq_one_letter_code
_entity_poly.pdbx_strand_id
1 'polypeptide(L)'
;MKSKKILTLLLSTLAFVSMANADENKVAVGLETLKTTYQLDCIAGDNMTIQHNRSTERKKGIRNRLLVTFKAAPKGTRHGRLNHGECSWVDRRLKANEPKQFCQYNVTDLAFTKNSNGYALKSAEAPYVDKLRIGGKFSLMVTNKNGCMVVKKVLP
;
A
#
# COMPACT_ATOMS: atom_id res chain seq x y z
N MET A 1 1.99 -66.24 -36.00
CA MET A 1 2.52 -64.86 -36.19
C MET A 1 3.18 -64.40 -34.89
N LYS A 2 4.41 -63.89 -35.00
CA LYS A 2 5.37 -63.58 -33.92
C LYS A 2 4.98 -62.34 -33.11
N SER A 3 5.18 -62.33 -31.80
CA SER A 3 5.71 -61.15 -31.08
C SER A 3 6.25 -61.55 -29.68
N LYS A 4 7.58 -61.67 -29.53
CA LYS A 4 8.51 -60.78 -28.77
C LYS A 4 8.32 -60.88 -27.24
N LYS A 5 8.99 -61.78 -26.51
CA LYS A 5 10.42 -61.82 -26.05
C LYS A 5 10.99 -60.52 -25.44
N ILE A 6 11.16 -60.55 -24.10
CA ILE A 6 12.38 -60.25 -23.28
C ILE A 6 12.86 -58.78 -23.29
N LEU A 7 12.67 -57.97 -22.24
CA LEU A 7 13.31 -57.92 -20.90
C LEU A 7 14.77 -57.42 -20.92
N THR A 8 15.05 -56.34 -20.15
CA THR A 8 16.32 -55.98 -19.44
C THR A 8 17.58 -55.72 -20.29
N LEU A 9 18.56 -54.87 -19.95
CA LEU A 9 18.83 -53.84 -18.94
C LEU A 9 20.20 -53.22 -19.34
N LEU A 10 20.48 -52.00 -18.84
CA LEU A 10 21.78 -51.44 -18.45
C LEU A 10 22.83 -50.94 -19.46
N LEU A 11 23.28 -49.73 -19.08
CA LEU A 11 24.65 -49.22 -18.94
C LEU A 11 25.26 -48.35 -20.06
N SER A 12 25.19 -47.04 -19.79
CA SER A 12 26.31 -46.10 -19.69
C SER A 12 27.32 -46.04 -20.84
N THR A 13 27.30 -44.91 -21.54
CA THR A 13 28.54 -44.19 -21.86
C THR A 13 28.34 -42.70 -21.60
N LEU A 14 29.16 -42.18 -20.68
CA LEU A 14 29.45 -40.76 -20.54
C LEU A 14 30.11 -40.27 -21.83
N ALA A 15 29.62 -39.15 -22.37
CA ALA A 15 30.44 -38.25 -23.18
C ALA A 15 30.27 -36.83 -22.62
N PHE A 16 31.28 -36.40 -21.86
CA PHE A 16 31.56 -34.98 -21.64
C PHE A 16 32.27 -34.44 -22.88
N VAL A 17 31.84 -33.28 -23.39
CA VAL A 17 32.59 -32.15 -24.00
C VAL A 17 31.50 -31.20 -24.54
N SER A 18 31.08 -30.18 -23.79
CA SER A 18 31.62 -28.81 -23.72
C SER A 18 31.01 -27.83 -24.76
N MET A 19 30.46 -26.75 -24.21
CA MET A 19 30.35 -25.38 -24.77
C MET A 19 29.49 -25.16 -26.02
N ALA A 20 28.27 -24.67 -25.80
CA ALA A 20 27.82 -23.39 -26.38
C ALA A 20 26.67 -22.83 -25.55
N ASN A 21 26.82 -21.58 -25.13
CA ASN A 21 25.82 -20.79 -24.41
C ASN A 21 24.52 -20.68 -25.21
N ALA A 22 23.43 -21.11 -24.62
CA ALA A 22 22.12 -20.53 -24.83
C ALA A 22 21.43 -20.53 -23.47
N ASP A 23 21.55 -19.40 -22.79
CA ASP A 23 20.81 -19.03 -21.60
C ASP A 23 19.34 -18.96 -22.01
N GLU A 24 18.67 -20.12 -22.03
CA GLU A 24 17.21 -20.18 -21.99
C GLU A 24 16.78 -19.71 -20.62
N ASN A 25 16.84 -18.39 -20.49
CA ASN A 25 16.27 -17.61 -19.43
C ASN A 25 14.79 -17.99 -19.41
N LYS A 26 14.44 -18.97 -18.57
CA LYS A 26 13.07 -19.21 -18.13
C LYS A 26 12.68 -17.93 -17.41
N VAL A 27 12.15 -16.98 -18.17
CA VAL A 27 11.43 -15.84 -17.64
C VAL A 27 10.19 -16.45 -17.01
N ALA A 28 10.34 -16.80 -15.73
CA ALA A 28 9.23 -16.80 -14.81
C ALA A 28 8.66 -15.39 -14.91
N VAL A 29 7.65 -15.22 -15.77
CA VAL A 29 6.74 -14.08 -15.72
C VAL A 29 5.97 -14.28 -14.42
N GLY A 30 6.64 -14.00 -13.32
CA GLY A 30 6.00 -13.75 -12.06
C GLY A 30 5.05 -12.61 -12.34
N LEU A 31 3.76 -12.92 -12.31
CA LEU A 31 2.71 -11.93 -12.19
C LEU A 31 2.88 -11.27 -10.82
N GLU A 32 3.94 -10.48 -10.65
CA GLU A 32 3.98 -9.48 -9.61
C GLU A 32 2.81 -8.58 -9.92
N THR A 33 1.75 -8.72 -9.13
CA THR A 33 0.64 -7.78 -9.12
C THR A 33 1.25 -6.40 -8.95
N LEU A 34 1.36 -5.63 -10.05
CA LEU A 34 1.74 -4.23 -10.02
C LEU A 34 0.86 -3.59 -8.97
N LYS A 35 1.41 -3.30 -7.79
CA LYS A 35 0.67 -2.62 -6.73
C LYS A 35 0.46 -1.21 -7.21
N THR A 36 -0.64 -1.01 -7.93
CA THR A 36 -1.00 0.28 -8.48
C THR A 36 -1.09 1.25 -7.31
N THR A 37 -0.22 2.26 -7.36
CA THR A 37 -0.19 3.33 -6.37
C THR A 37 -0.99 4.48 -6.95
N TYR A 38 -1.87 5.07 -6.14
CA TYR A 38 -2.76 6.15 -6.53
C TYR A 38 -2.51 7.37 -5.66
N GLN A 39 -2.71 8.56 -6.23
CA GLN A 39 -2.67 9.80 -5.46
C GLN A 39 -4.04 10.07 -4.84
N LEU A 40 -4.08 10.11 -3.52
CA LEU A 40 -5.22 10.51 -2.71
C LEU A 40 -5.00 11.93 -2.21
N ASP A 41 -5.85 12.85 -2.61
CA ASP A 41 -5.85 14.22 -2.10
C ASP A 41 -6.86 14.35 -0.97
N CYS A 42 -6.51 15.11 0.06
CA CYS A 42 -7.28 15.25 1.29
C CYS A 42 -7.31 16.70 1.77
N ILE A 43 -8.44 17.10 2.37
CA ILE A 43 -8.54 18.31 3.20
C ILE A 43 -8.90 17.89 4.61
N ALA A 44 -8.06 18.23 5.57
CA ALA A 44 -8.33 17.99 6.97
C ALA A 44 -9.61 18.69 7.46
N GLY A 45 -10.32 18.03 8.37
CA GLY A 45 -11.52 18.56 9.01
C GLY A 45 -12.20 17.53 9.88
N ASP A 46 -13.30 17.93 10.51
CA ASP A 46 -13.95 17.18 11.61
C ASP A 46 -14.46 15.78 11.21
N ASN A 47 -14.65 15.52 9.91
CA ASN A 47 -15.01 14.18 9.41
C ASN A 47 -13.81 13.22 9.32
N MET A 48 -12.62 13.62 9.80
CA MET A 48 -11.46 12.75 9.89
C MET A 48 -11.21 12.32 11.33
N THR A 49 -11.06 11.01 11.55
CA THR A 49 -10.67 10.47 12.85
C THR A 49 -9.33 9.79 12.76
N ILE A 50 -8.48 10.03 13.75
CA ILE A 50 -7.14 9.46 13.86
C ILE A 50 -7.16 8.39 14.95
N GLN A 51 -6.61 7.23 14.64
CA GLN A 51 -6.34 6.19 15.62
C GLN A 51 -4.89 5.74 15.51
N HIS A 52 -4.17 5.75 16.62
CA HIS A 52 -2.82 5.18 16.70
C HIS A 52 -2.87 3.97 17.62
N ASN A 53 -2.69 2.79 17.04
CA ASN A 53 -2.88 1.52 17.72
C ASN A 53 -1.72 0.58 17.44
N ARG A 54 -1.54 -0.39 18.33
CA ARG A 54 -0.65 -1.52 18.09
C ARG A 54 -1.20 -2.33 16.91
N SER A 55 -0.37 -2.63 15.93
CA SER A 55 -0.80 -3.31 14.71
C SER A 55 -1.18 -4.77 15.00
N THR A 56 -2.18 -5.28 14.28
CA THR A 56 -2.57 -6.68 14.27
C THR A 56 -1.66 -7.53 13.36
N GLU A 57 -0.87 -6.89 12.49
CA GLU A 57 0.04 -7.54 11.54
C GLU A 57 1.45 -7.81 12.12
N ARG A 58 1.57 -8.08 13.43
CA ARG A 58 2.89 -8.26 14.09
C ARG A 58 3.72 -9.41 13.53
N LYS A 59 3.07 -10.48 13.07
CA LYS A 59 3.75 -11.61 12.41
C LYS A 59 4.51 -11.19 11.14
N LYS A 60 4.19 -10.02 10.58
CA LYS A 60 4.86 -9.40 9.42
C LYS A 60 5.86 -8.30 9.83
N GLY A 61 6.22 -8.22 11.11
CA GLY A 61 7.11 -7.19 11.65
C GLY A 61 6.47 -5.81 11.87
N ILE A 62 5.17 -5.65 11.60
CA ILE A 62 4.47 -4.36 11.76
C ILE A 62 4.04 -4.19 13.22
N ARG A 63 4.56 -3.18 13.91
CA ARG A 63 4.34 -2.97 15.36
C ARG A 63 3.26 -1.94 15.66
N ASN A 64 3.31 -0.80 14.99
CA ASN A 64 2.37 0.30 15.18
C ASN A 64 1.61 0.59 13.89
N ARG A 65 0.39 1.09 14.01
CA ARG A 65 -0.45 1.49 12.89
C ARG A 65 -1.15 2.80 13.23
N LEU A 66 -0.94 3.79 12.38
CA LEU A 66 -1.74 5.00 12.31
C LEU A 66 -2.85 4.78 11.27
N LEU A 67 -4.10 4.94 11.69
CA LEU A 67 -5.28 4.83 10.85
C LEU A 67 -5.97 6.18 10.82
N VAL A 68 -6.30 6.65 9.62
CA VAL A 68 -7.12 7.85 9.45
C VAL A 68 -8.34 7.49 8.63
N THR A 69 -9.53 7.70 9.19
CA THR A 69 -10.79 7.58 8.45
C THR A 69 -11.18 8.95 7.90
N PHE A 70 -11.93 8.97 6.81
CA PHE A 70 -12.32 10.21 6.14
C PHE A 70 -13.65 10.03 5.39
N LYS A 71 -14.25 11.14 4.96
CA LYS A 71 -15.42 11.12 4.06
C LYS A 71 -14.97 11.08 2.59
N ALA A 72 -15.58 10.23 1.77
CA ALA A 72 -15.32 10.22 0.33
C ALA A 72 -15.96 11.44 -0.34
N ALA A 73 -15.20 12.18 -1.16
CA ALA A 73 -15.76 13.27 -1.95
C ALA A 73 -16.64 12.74 -3.11
N PRO A 74 -17.63 13.53 -3.58
CA PRO A 74 -18.53 13.08 -4.64
C PRO A 74 -17.88 13.02 -6.04
N LYS A 75 -16.74 13.70 -6.24
CA LYS A 75 -15.98 13.79 -7.50
C LYS A 75 -14.48 13.66 -7.23
N GLY A 76 -13.69 13.40 -8.27
CA GLY A 76 -12.22 13.50 -8.19
C GLY A 76 -11.77 14.96 -8.09
N THR A 77 -10.58 15.21 -7.54
CA THR A 77 -10.12 16.58 -7.27
C THR A 77 -9.81 17.41 -8.51
N ARG A 78 -9.50 16.77 -9.64
CA ARG A 78 -9.39 17.44 -10.95
C ARG A 78 -10.73 18.01 -11.42
N HIS A 79 -11.84 17.39 -11.03
CA HIS A 79 -13.19 17.70 -11.52
C HIS A 79 -14.10 18.32 -10.43
N GLY A 80 -13.58 18.57 -9.24
CA GLY A 80 -14.34 19.09 -8.11
C GLY A 80 -13.43 19.50 -6.95
N ARG A 81 -13.96 20.33 -6.05
CA ARG A 81 -13.26 20.70 -4.82
C ARG A 81 -13.59 19.72 -3.70
N LEU A 82 -12.62 19.47 -2.83
CA LEU A 82 -12.82 18.73 -1.58
C LEU A 82 -13.46 19.64 -0.53
N ASN A 83 -14.34 19.08 0.31
CA ASN A 83 -14.75 19.73 1.56
C ASN A 83 -13.82 19.33 2.71
N HIS A 84 -13.95 20.03 3.84
CA HIS A 84 -13.25 19.68 5.07
C HIS A 84 -13.59 18.26 5.55
N GLY A 85 -12.55 17.48 5.81
CA GLY A 85 -12.62 16.08 6.20
C GLY A 85 -12.87 15.11 5.04
N GLU A 86 -12.77 15.57 3.79
CA GLU A 86 -12.90 14.71 2.63
C GLU A 86 -11.55 14.34 2.00
N CYS A 87 -11.51 13.13 1.41
CA CYS A 87 -10.46 12.74 0.48
C CYS A 87 -11.07 12.21 -0.83
N SER A 88 -10.31 12.37 -1.92
CA SER A 88 -10.66 11.82 -3.24
C SER A 88 -9.45 11.44 -4.08
N TRP A 89 -9.66 10.60 -5.08
CA TRP A 89 -8.66 10.43 -6.13
C TRP A 89 -8.59 11.68 -6.99
N VAL A 90 -7.47 11.87 -7.68
CA VAL A 90 -7.27 13.04 -8.53
C VAL A 90 -8.25 13.04 -9.71
N ASP A 91 -8.38 11.91 -10.38
CA ASP A 91 -9.07 11.73 -11.65
C ASP A 91 -10.56 11.38 -11.51
N ARG A 92 -10.94 10.72 -10.40
CA ARG A 92 -12.30 10.19 -10.21
C ARG A 92 -12.73 10.22 -8.76
N ARG A 93 -14.02 10.02 -8.49
CA ARG A 93 -14.50 9.78 -7.12
C ARG A 93 -14.03 8.42 -6.60
N LEU A 94 -13.97 8.29 -5.27
CA LEU A 94 -13.87 6.97 -4.64
C LEU A 94 -15.15 6.17 -4.91
N LYS A 95 -14.99 4.88 -5.24
CA LYS A 95 -16.10 3.94 -5.42
C LYS A 95 -16.65 3.49 -4.07
N ALA A 96 -17.89 3.00 -4.07
CA ALA A 96 -18.58 2.55 -2.85
C ALA A 96 -17.83 1.40 -2.14
N ASN A 97 -17.13 0.55 -2.87
CA ASN A 97 -16.35 -0.58 -2.35
C ASN A 97 -14.88 -0.24 -2.02
N GLU A 98 -14.40 0.95 -2.35
CA GLU A 98 -13.03 1.37 -1.97
C GLU A 98 -12.99 1.76 -0.49
N PRO A 99 -11.90 1.51 0.24
CA PRO A 99 -11.81 1.88 1.65
C PRO A 99 -11.94 3.39 1.87
N LYS A 100 -12.55 3.83 2.98
CA LYS A 100 -12.64 5.26 3.37
C LYS A 100 -11.68 5.57 4.51
N GLN A 101 -10.52 4.93 4.44
CA GLN A 101 -9.48 5.02 5.43
C GLN A 101 -8.12 4.74 4.81
N PHE A 102 -7.11 5.43 5.31
CA PHE A 102 -5.72 5.17 4.97
C PHE A 102 -4.91 4.80 6.21
N CYS A 103 -3.89 4.00 5.99
CA CYS A 103 -3.05 3.38 7.02
C CYS A 103 -1.61 3.76 6.76
N GLN A 104 -0.93 4.19 7.81
CA GLN A 104 0.53 4.23 7.82
C GLN A 104 1.05 3.28 8.91
N TYR A 105 2.02 2.47 8.54
CA TYR A 105 2.56 1.43 9.39
C TYR A 105 3.89 1.85 9.99
N ASN A 106 4.18 1.31 11.17
CA ASN A 106 5.41 1.54 11.93
C ASN A 106 5.65 3.02 12.26
N VAL A 107 4.59 3.81 12.42
CA VAL A 107 4.70 5.17 12.96
C VAL A 107 5.07 5.10 14.44
N THR A 108 6.28 5.52 14.79
CA THR A 108 6.85 5.43 16.14
C THR A 108 7.12 6.78 16.80
N ASP A 109 7.20 7.84 16.02
CA ASP A 109 7.55 9.20 16.45
C ASP A 109 6.32 10.10 16.70
N LEU A 110 5.15 9.50 16.87
CA LEU A 110 3.90 10.24 17.08
C LEU A 110 3.90 10.93 18.45
N ALA A 111 4.00 12.26 18.45
CA ALA A 111 4.03 13.08 19.64
C ALA A 111 2.68 13.79 19.87
N PHE A 112 2.18 13.72 21.10
CA PHE A 112 1.00 14.45 21.57
C PHE A 112 1.46 15.57 22.49
N THR A 113 1.30 16.82 22.06
CA THR A 113 1.67 17.99 22.87
C THR A 113 0.41 18.73 23.29
N LYS A 114 0.13 18.79 24.60
CA LYS A 114 -0.97 19.63 25.10
C LYS A 114 -0.61 21.11 24.94
N ASN A 115 -1.53 21.92 24.43
CA ASN A 115 -1.43 23.38 24.33
C ASN A 115 -2.73 24.04 24.81
N SER A 116 -2.78 25.38 24.80
CA SER A 116 -3.96 26.15 25.21
C SER A 116 -5.23 25.86 24.39
N ASN A 117 -5.07 25.31 23.19
CA ASN A 117 -6.14 24.94 22.26
C ASN A 117 -6.38 23.41 22.20
N GLY A 118 -5.95 22.65 23.22
CA GLY A 118 -6.13 21.19 23.28
C GLY A 118 -4.82 20.40 23.11
N TYR A 119 -4.77 19.47 22.15
CA TYR A 119 -3.58 18.65 21.86
C TYR A 119 -3.11 18.89 20.41
N ALA A 120 -1.81 19.05 20.19
CA ALA A 120 -1.16 19.03 18.89
C ALA A 120 -0.58 17.64 18.62
N LEU A 121 -0.73 17.18 17.38
CA LEU A 121 -0.20 15.92 16.90
C LEU A 121 0.94 16.20 15.94
N LYS A 122 2.11 15.58 16.14
CA LYS A 122 3.27 15.73 15.25
C LYS A 122 3.93 14.38 15.00
N SER A 123 4.45 14.20 13.79
CA SER A 123 5.24 13.04 13.39
C SER A 123 6.04 13.44 12.14
N ALA A 124 7.34 13.21 12.15
CA ALA A 124 8.19 13.34 10.97
C ALA A 124 7.96 12.19 9.97
N GLU A 125 7.62 10.99 10.47
CA GLU A 125 7.25 9.85 9.63
C GLU A 125 5.92 10.06 8.91
N ALA A 126 4.95 10.71 9.55
CA ALA A 126 3.61 10.97 9.04
C ALA A 126 3.28 12.48 9.11
N PRO A 127 3.95 13.34 8.31
CA PRO A 127 3.86 14.79 8.45
C PRO A 127 2.43 15.31 8.36
N TYR A 128 1.54 14.72 7.55
CA TYR A 128 0.14 15.15 7.42
C TYR A 128 -0.67 15.17 8.73
N VAL A 129 -0.20 14.50 9.80
CA VAL A 129 -0.93 14.48 11.07
C VAL A 129 -1.03 15.86 11.72
N ASP A 130 -0.11 16.77 11.41
CA ASP A 130 -0.16 18.15 11.88
C ASP A 130 -1.35 18.91 11.27
N LYS A 131 -1.58 18.70 9.96
CA LYS A 131 -2.64 19.28 9.14
C LYS A 131 -4.02 18.83 9.57
N LEU A 132 -4.14 17.60 10.08
CA LEU A 132 -5.41 17.00 10.51
C LEU A 132 -6.13 17.84 11.58
N ARG A 133 -5.40 18.62 12.39
CA ARG A 133 -6.00 19.51 13.39
C ARG A 133 -6.13 20.96 12.93
N ILE A 134 -5.14 21.48 12.20
CA ILE A 134 -5.11 22.90 11.81
C ILE A 134 -5.91 23.21 10.55
N GLY A 135 -6.49 22.19 9.89
CA GLY A 135 -7.33 22.38 8.70
C GLY A 135 -6.54 22.58 7.41
N GLY A 136 -5.54 21.72 7.15
CA GLY A 136 -4.69 21.79 5.96
C GLY A 136 -5.05 20.83 4.82
N LYS A 137 -4.50 21.11 3.63
CA LYS A 137 -4.53 20.19 2.49
C LYS A 137 -3.27 19.31 2.46
N PHE A 138 -3.42 18.05 2.09
CA PHE A 138 -2.31 17.13 1.91
C PHE A 138 -2.64 16.08 0.86
N SER A 139 -1.59 15.54 0.24
CA SER A 139 -1.71 14.51 -0.79
C SER A 139 -0.85 13.31 -0.42
N LEU A 140 -1.36 12.11 -0.69
CA LEU A 140 -0.74 10.84 -0.32
C LEU A 140 -0.64 9.94 -1.54
N MET A 141 0.51 9.29 -1.72
CA MET A 141 0.61 8.13 -2.59
C MET A 141 0.24 6.90 -1.77
N VAL A 142 -0.80 6.18 -2.21
CA VAL A 142 -1.35 5.03 -1.48
C VAL A 142 -1.51 3.81 -2.37
N THR A 143 -1.39 2.62 -1.77
CA THR A 143 -1.76 1.36 -2.42
C THR A 143 -2.99 0.78 -1.74
N ASN A 144 -3.99 0.36 -2.50
CA ASN A 144 -5.16 -0.33 -1.93
C ASN A 144 -4.76 -1.74 -1.49
N LYS A 145 -4.85 -2.02 -0.18
CA LYS A 145 -4.53 -3.33 0.40
C LYS A 145 -5.56 -3.68 1.46
N ASN A 146 -6.31 -4.76 1.24
CA ASN A 146 -7.26 -5.39 2.16
C ASN A 146 -7.84 -4.45 3.23
N GLY A 147 -8.83 -3.65 2.84
CA GLY A 147 -9.60 -2.81 3.75
C GLY A 147 -8.94 -1.48 4.13
N CYS A 148 -7.74 -1.17 3.64
CA CYS A 148 -7.09 0.12 3.88
C CYS A 148 -6.23 0.62 2.72
N MET A 149 -6.16 1.94 2.56
CA MET A 149 -5.21 2.58 1.66
C MET A 149 -3.87 2.75 2.35
N VAL A 150 -2.88 1.93 2.01
CA VAL A 150 -1.58 1.96 2.68
C VAL A 150 -0.75 3.10 2.12
N VAL A 151 -0.37 4.05 2.98
CA VAL A 151 0.49 5.18 2.65
C VAL A 151 1.88 4.68 2.26
N LYS A 152 2.33 5.10 1.09
CA LYS A 152 3.67 4.85 0.55
C LYS A 152 4.56 6.08 0.65
N LYS A 153 3.97 7.25 0.42
CA LYS A 153 4.68 8.53 0.45
C LYS A 153 3.69 9.65 0.71
N VAL A 154 4.10 10.62 1.52
CA VAL A 154 3.41 11.91 1.62
C VAL A 154 3.97 12.82 0.53
N LEU A 155 3.08 13.41 -0.26
CA LEU A 155 3.46 14.35 -1.31
C LEU A 155 3.57 15.76 -0.70
N PRO A 156 4.48 16.61 -1.23
CA PRO A 156 4.65 17.98 -0.77
C PRO A 156 3.37 18.81 -0.95
#